data_AF-A0A9W4SCI3-F1
#
_entry.id   AF-A0A9W4SCI3-F1
#
_cell.length_a   1.000
_cell.length_b   1.000
_cell.length_c   1.000
_cell.angle_alpha   90.00
_cell.angle_beta   90.00
_cell.angle_gamma   90.00
#
_symmetry.space_group_name_H-M   'P 1'
#
loop_
_entity.id
_entity.type
_entity.pdbx_description
1 polymer ?
#
loop_
_entity_poly.entity_id
_entity_poly.type
_entity_poly.pdbx_seq_one_letter_code
_entity_poly.pdbx_strand_id
1 'polypeptide(L)'
;MRKSNQAIYLLNTFSPFNLKRLGIASSLARSKRPQLSKFTPGFTLRSSLSSTHPPPSPPEDPLPTPPPGFNSPVDTLPPPKKTGSSIIFPWLHGNQPPRIKQYPYPTANFWSSILSLLPIFIQHQLCKWLTARILTGAVSAVYFPEQFLQGVSLAARQVCESLSTPVERDDLRLMLTTRFYDRIINEVDKLESEKSKVTIDIPKIYGINIRDIWVTLGPRKAYSEKNREYRILNWMTLTLAIRKAQDDNINESRAKVAKSFSDGINFKVDVEIDAEVTYTLKSAKDEILIDDRSRRPVLFRFESPHFEPSDRIYYKVSSDLIEEPPVNWNWRVGDIDYLLEIEDLENEAREEKDLNQLED
;
A
#
# COMPACT_ATOMS: atom_id res chain seq x y z
N MET A 1 14.26 3.97 -37.08
CA MET A 1 14.11 4.51 -35.71
C MET A 1 12.97 5.53 -35.62
N ARG A 2 11.70 5.10 -35.63
CA ARG A 2 10.52 6.01 -35.54
C ARG A 2 9.25 5.35 -34.95
N LYS A 3 9.38 4.31 -34.10
CA LYS A 3 8.24 3.46 -33.67
C LYS A 3 7.81 3.60 -32.18
N SER A 4 8.45 4.42 -31.36
CA SER A 4 8.21 4.42 -29.89
C SER A 4 7.23 5.48 -29.36
N ASN A 5 6.68 6.37 -30.20
CA ASN A 5 5.87 7.52 -29.74
C ASN A 5 4.36 7.26 -29.64
N GLN A 6 3.86 6.09 -30.02
CA GLN A 6 2.42 5.88 -30.21
C GLN A 6 1.67 5.39 -28.97
N ALA A 7 2.32 4.71 -28.02
CA ALA A 7 1.66 4.22 -26.79
C ALA A 7 1.33 5.34 -25.79
N ILE A 8 2.09 6.43 -25.77
CA ILE A 8 1.93 7.53 -24.81
C ILE A 8 0.77 8.46 -25.20
N TYR A 9 0.47 8.60 -26.50
CA TYR A 9 -0.74 9.28 -26.96
C TYR A 9 -2.02 8.57 -26.50
N LEU A 10 -1.95 7.29 -26.12
CA LEU A 10 -3.11 6.51 -25.68
C LEU A 10 -3.52 6.89 -24.26
N LEU A 11 -2.55 7.01 -23.36
CA LEU A 11 -2.76 7.32 -21.94
C LEU A 11 -3.31 8.74 -21.72
N ASN A 12 -2.88 9.72 -22.52
CA ASN A 12 -3.36 11.11 -22.42
C ASN A 12 -4.80 11.33 -22.93
N THR A 13 -5.42 10.31 -23.54
CA THR A 13 -6.84 10.36 -23.96
C THR A 13 -7.78 9.51 -23.09
N PHE A 14 -7.26 8.82 -22.07
CA PHE A 14 -8.08 8.12 -21.09
C PHE A 14 -8.62 9.11 -20.05
N SER A 15 -9.74 9.75 -20.38
CA SER A 15 -10.64 10.28 -19.35
C SER A 15 -11.46 9.10 -18.79
N PRO A 16 -11.36 8.78 -17.49
CA PRO A 16 -12.19 7.73 -16.88
C PRO A 16 -13.68 8.11 -16.76
N PHE A 17 -14.09 9.29 -17.26
CA PHE A 17 -15.43 9.85 -17.07
C PHE A 17 -16.48 9.44 -18.14
N ASN A 18 -16.41 8.22 -18.68
CA ASN A 18 -17.48 7.71 -19.56
C ASN A 18 -17.83 6.23 -19.29
N LEU A 19 -18.06 5.87 -18.02
CA LEU A 19 -18.97 4.75 -17.72
C LEU A 19 -20.42 5.24 -17.85
N LYS A 20 -20.91 5.32 -19.09
CA LYS A 20 -22.35 5.41 -19.35
C LYS A 20 -22.99 4.06 -19.06
N ARG A 21 -24.00 4.09 -18.18
CA ARG A 21 -25.07 3.09 -17.97
C ARG A 21 -25.19 2.07 -19.12
N LEU A 22 -24.78 0.84 -18.88
CA LEU A 22 -25.29 -0.34 -19.58
C LEU A 22 -26.49 -0.85 -18.80
N GLY A 23 -27.66 -0.31 -19.14
CA GLY A 23 -28.95 -0.85 -18.74
C GLY A 23 -29.30 -2.05 -19.62
N ILE A 24 -29.67 -3.15 -18.97
CA ILE A 24 -30.22 -4.35 -19.60
C ILE A 24 -31.61 -4.03 -20.15
N ALA A 25 -31.85 -4.40 -21.40
CA ALA A 25 -33.15 -4.37 -22.04
C ALA A 25 -33.78 -5.78 -22.05
N SER A 26 -34.91 -5.95 -21.38
CA SER A 26 -36.02 -6.90 -21.61
C SER A 26 -36.91 -6.87 -20.35
N SER A 27 -38.24 -6.82 -20.34
CA SER A 27 -39.27 -7.06 -21.33
C SER A 27 -40.58 -6.39 -20.89
N LEU A 28 -41.55 -6.37 -21.82
CA LEU A 28 -42.90 -5.84 -21.75
C LEU A 28 -43.71 -6.20 -20.48
N ALA A 29 -44.22 -5.18 -19.79
CA ALA A 29 -45.55 -5.24 -19.17
C ALA A 29 -46.19 -3.84 -19.14
N ARG A 30 -47.45 -3.81 -19.55
CA ARG A 30 -48.22 -2.66 -20.01
C ARG A 30 -48.96 -1.99 -18.83
N SER A 31 -48.88 -0.67 -18.78
CA SER A 31 -49.91 0.28 -18.33
C SER A 31 -50.43 0.23 -16.88
N LYS A 32 -50.16 1.30 -16.13
CA LYS A 32 -51.18 2.30 -15.72
C LYS A 32 -50.50 3.56 -15.12
N ARG A 33 -50.66 4.70 -15.80
CA ARG A 33 -50.51 6.06 -15.22
C ARG A 33 -51.74 6.32 -14.32
N PRO A 34 -51.61 7.09 -13.22
CA PRO A 34 -51.66 8.57 -13.31
C PRO A 34 -50.75 9.22 -12.21
N GLN A 35 -50.46 10.51 -12.06
CA GLN A 35 -50.87 11.79 -12.62
C GLN A 35 -49.65 12.75 -12.66
N LEU A 36 -49.83 13.81 -13.44
CA LEU A 36 -49.01 14.98 -13.64
C LEU A 36 -49.06 15.91 -12.41
N SER A 37 -47.93 16.36 -11.86
CA SER A 37 -47.85 17.65 -11.18
C SER A 37 -46.65 18.43 -11.72
N LYS A 38 -46.92 19.71 -12.00
CA LYS A 38 -46.09 20.65 -12.75
C LYS A 38 -45.16 21.43 -11.81
N PHE A 39 -43.95 21.71 -12.31
CA PHE A 39 -43.15 22.95 -12.18
C PHE A 39 -43.00 23.59 -10.77
N THR A 40 -41.80 23.85 -10.25
CA THR A 40 -40.83 24.87 -10.73
C THR A 40 -39.47 24.76 -9.99
N PRO A 41 -38.38 25.34 -10.52
CA PRO A 41 -37.02 25.25 -9.99
C PRO A 41 -36.71 26.38 -8.99
N GLY A 42 -36.05 26.06 -7.88
CA GLY A 42 -35.61 27.03 -6.88
C GLY A 42 -34.11 26.90 -6.60
N PHE A 43 -33.29 27.51 -7.45
CA PHE A 43 -31.92 27.90 -7.10
C PHE A 43 -32.00 29.30 -6.47
N THR A 44 -31.61 29.42 -5.20
CA THR A 44 -31.29 30.71 -4.58
C THR A 44 -29.91 30.63 -3.94
N LEU A 45 -28.92 31.17 -4.66
CA LEU A 45 -27.68 31.69 -4.09
C LEU A 45 -28.05 32.82 -3.12
N ARG A 46 -27.75 32.65 -1.84
CA ARG A 46 -27.77 33.75 -0.88
C ARG A 46 -26.34 34.20 -0.62
N SER A 47 -25.92 35.21 -1.37
CA SER A 47 -24.84 36.10 -0.98
C SER A 47 -25.34 37.06 0.10
N SER A 48 -24.66 37.11 1.24
CA SER A 48 -24.78 38.23 2.18
C SER A 48 -23.38 38.76 2.47
N LEU A 49 -23.09 39.93 1.89
CA LEU A 49 -22.00 40.83 2.27
C LEU A 49 -22.64 42.02 3.02
N SER A 50 -22.14 42.29 4.23
CA SER A 50 -22.03 43.60 4.90
C SER A 50 -21.45 43.34 6.30
N SER A 51 -20.17 43.67 6.57
CA SER A 51 -19.72 44.90 7.28
C SER A 51 -20.36 45.02 8.68
N THR A 52 -19.66 45.04 9.82
CA THR A 52 -18.46 45.80 10.23
C THR A 52 -18.05 45.37 11.67
N HIS A 53 -16.74 45.40 11.98
CA HIS A 53 -16.07 45.22 13.29
C HIS A 53 -15.94 43.81 13.92
N PRO A 54 -14.69 43.35 14.23
CA PRO A 54 -14.47 42.20 15.10
C PRO A 54 -14.61 42.61 16.59
N PRO A 55 -15.02 41.69 17.49
CA PRO A 55 -15.04 41.94 18.92
C PRO A 55 -13.61 42.10 19.48
N PRO A 56 -13.41 42.87 20.56
CA PRO A 56 -12.09 43.17 21.12
C PRO A 56 -11.45 41.92 21.73
N SER A 57 -10.17 41.71 21.39
CA SER A 57 -9.30 40.67 21.95
C SER A 57 -9.18 40.81 23.46
N PRO A 58 -9.13 39.71 24.24
CA PRO A 58 -8.69 39.75 25.63
C PRO A 58 -7.20 40.18 25.70
N PRO A 59 -6.77 40.81 26.80
CA PRO A 59 -5.38 41.27 26.95
C PRO A 59 -4.40 40.11 26.86
N GLU A 60 -3.30 40.32 26.12
CA GLU A 60 -2.17 39.40 26.02
C GLU A 60 -1.48 39.27 27.38
N ASP A 61 -1.67 38.12 28.04
CA ASP A 61 -0.71 37.68 29.04
C ASP A 61 0.60 37.30 28.34
N PRO A 62 1.77 37.72 28.85
CA PRO A 62 3.05 37.39 28.24
C PRO A 62 3.26 35.88 28.24
N LEU A 63 3.45 35.32 27.03
CA LEU A 63 3.92 33.95 26.83
C LEU A 63 5.15 33.68 27.71
N PRO A 64 5.15 32.64 28.55
CA PRO A 64 6.33 32.27 29.30
C PRO A 64 7.41 31.84 28.32
N THR A 65 8.51 32.60 28.29
CA THR A 65 9.75 32.24 27.62
C THR A 65 10.16 30.82 28.06
N PRO A 66 10.38 29.86 27.14
CA PRO A 66 10.87 28.56 27.54
C PRO A 66 12.27 28.71 28.14
N PRO A 67 12.60 28.00 29.23
CA PRO A 67 13.95 27.98 29.74
C PRO A 67 14.89 27.42 28.65
N PRO A 68 16.12 27.95 28.52
CA PRO A 68 17.06 27.45 27.54
C PRO A 68 17.43 26.00 27.91
N GLY A 69 17.01 25.03 27.09
CA GLY A 69 17.35 23.61 27.29
C GLY A 69 16.31 22.56 26.91
N PHE A 70 15.16 22.90 26.32
CA PHE A 70 14.19 21.89 25.85
C PHE A 70 14.60 21.29 24.51
N ASN A 71 15.44 20.25 24.58
CA ASN A 71 15.60 19.29 23.49
C ASN A 71 14.31 18.46 23.36
N SER A 72 13.86 18.22 22.14
CA SER A 72 12.79 17.28 21.80
C SER A 72 13.02 15.92 22.48
N PRO A 73 12.00 15.23 23.01
CA PRO A 73 12.15 13.99 23.77
C PRO A 73 12.40 12.75 22.88
N VAL A 74 13.17 12.90 21.80
CA VAL A 74 13.51 11.82 20.86
C VAL A 74 14.91 11.21 21.16
N ASP A 75 15.75 11.87 21.96
CA ASP A 75 17.19 11.55 22.04
C ASP A 75 17.69 10.87 23.33
N THR A 76 16.83 10.43 24.26
CA THR A 76 17.31 9.88 25.55
C THR A 76 16.82 8.47 25.86
N LEU A 77 16.86 7.58 24.87
CA LEU A 77 16.79 6.15 25.13
C LEU A 77 18.17 5.54 24.90
N PRO A 78 18.70 4.76 25.87
CA PRO A 78 20.02 4.17 25.71
C PRO A 78 20.02 3.27 24.48
N PRO A 79 21.11 3.28 23.67
CA PRO A 79 21.22 2.37 22.55
C PRO A 79 21.08 0.92 23.05
N PRO A 80 20.45 0.03 22.24
CA PRO A 80 20.28 -1.37 22.60
C PRO A 80 21.65 -1.97 22.93
N LYS A 81 21.78 -2.49 24.16
CA LYS A 81 23.00 -3.17 24.60
C LYS A 81 23.13 -4.48 23.82
N LYS A 82 23.97 -4.51 22.78
CA LYS A 82 24.32 -5.76 22.09
C LYS A 82 25.20 -6.63 23.00
N THR A 83 24.61 -7.55 23.73
CA THR A 83 25.34 -8.68 24.32
C THR A 83 25.64 -9.68 23.21
N GLY A 84 26.90 -10.13 23.06
CA GLY A 84 27.44 -10.84 21.90
C GLY A 84 26.89 -12.25 21.58
N SER A 85 25.58 -12.47 21.60
CA SER A 85 24.91 -13.66 21.09
C SER A 85 24.54 -13.53 19.61
N SER A 86 24.61 -14.63 18.87
CA SER A 86 24.32 -14.74 17.42
C SER A 86 22.84 -14.67 17.05
N ILE A 87 21.96 -14.52 18.05
CA ILE A 87 20.51 -14.61 17.90
C ILE A 87 20.01 -13.26 17.39
N ILE A 88 19.58 -13.22 16.13
CA ILE A 88 19.09 -12.01 15.48
C ILE A 88 17.71 -12.29 14.90
N PHE A 89 16.69 -11.62 15.45
CA PHE A 89 15.36 -11.56 14.85
C PHE A 89 15.27 -10.30 13.96
N PRO A 90 14.65 -10.36 12.76
CA PRO A 90 14.72 -9.28 11.76
C PRO A 90 13.81 -8.08 12.05
N TRP A 91 13.69 -7.66 13.31
CA TRP A 91 12.95 -6.46 13.71
C TRP A 91 13.81 -5.21 13.55
N LEU A 92 13.18 -4.09 13.18
CA LEU A 92 13.85 -2.78 13.10
C LEU A 92 13.73 -2.06 14.45
N HIS A 93 14.88 -1.74 15.06
CA HIS A 93 14.95 -1.03 16.35
C HIS A 93 14.79 0.50 16.17
N GLY A 94 14.40 1.20 17.23
CA GLY A 94 14.19 2.65 17.22
C GLY A 94 15.36 3.50 16.76
N ASN A 95 16.58 3.07 17.08
CA ASN A 95 17.79 3.80 16.72
C ASN A 95 18.35 3.43 15.34
N GLN A 96 17.72 2.49 14.64
CA GLN A 96 18.15 2.09 13.30
C GLN A 96 17.51 2.99 12.25
N PRO A 97 18.26 3.36 11.19
CA PRO A 97 17.66 4.07 10.08
C PRO A 97 16.61 3.18 9.38
N PRO A 98 15.61 3.76 8.71
CA PRO A 98 14.70 3.00 7.86
C PRO A 98 15.47 2.11 6.88
N ARG A 99 15.02 0.87 6.68
CA ARG A 99 15.65 -0.09 5.75
C ARG A 99 15.77 0.51 4.35
N ILE A 100 14.73 1.24 3.95
CA ILE A 100 14.67 1.99 2.70
C ILE A 100 14.44 3.47 3.05
N LYS A 101 15.43 4.32 2.72
CA LYS A 101 15.42 5.75 3.07
C LYS A 101 14.49 6.58 2.19
N GLN A 102 14.40 6.28 0.89
CA GLN A 102 13.64 7.09 -0.08
C GLN A 102 12.97 6.21 -1.13
N TYR A 103 11.72 6.58 -1.44
CA TYR A 103 10.95 6.10 -2.58
C TYR A 103 10.65 7.31 -3.50
N PRO A 104 10.57 7.16 -4.83
CA PRO A 104 10.83 5.95 -5.62
C PRO A 104 12.28 5.47 -5.51
N TYR A 105 12.48 4.16 -5.65
CA TYR A 105 13.82 3.60 -5.74
C TYR A 105 14.59 4.31 -6.86
N PRO A 106 15.88 4.60 -6.68
CA PRO A 106 16.71 5.05 -7.78
C PRO A 106 16.71 3.94 -8.83
N THR A 107 15.90 4.08 -9.89
CA THR A 107 15.81 3.08 -10.94
C THR A 107 17.06 3.15 -11.82
N ALA A 108 17.65 1.99 -12.11
CA ALA A 108 18.77 1.87 -13.04
C ALA A 108 18.36 2.01 -14.52
N ASN A 109 17.06 2.07 -14.86
CA ASN A 109 16.63 2.07 -16.26
C ASN A 109 15.77 3.28 -16.68
N PHE A 110 16.48 4.15 -17.38
CA PHE A 110 16.18 5.46 -17.93
C PHE A 110 15.30 5.38 -19.21
N TRP A 111 14.04 4.95 -19.12
CA TRP A 111 13.09 5.12 -20.25
C TRP A 111 12.21 6.35 -20.06
N SER A 112 12.76 7.47 -20.51
CA SER A 112 12.24 8.83 -20.50
C SER A 112 11.99 9.34 -21.91
N SER A 113 10.79 9.87 -22.20
CA SER A 113 10.65 10.92 -23.23
C SER A 113 9.42 11.81 -23.04
N ILE A 114 8.39 11.41 -22.29
CA ILE A 114 7.24 12.30 -22.03
C ILE A 114 6.95 12.47 -20.53
N LEU A 115 7.05 11.40 -19.72
CA LEU A 115 6.84 11.50 -18.25
C LEU A 115 8.05 12.04 -17.49
N SER A 116 9.25 11.94 -18.06
CA SER A 116 10.50 12.47 -17.48
C SER A 116 10.59 14.00 -17.44
N LEU A 117 9.68 14.70 -18.10
CA LEU A 117 9.57 16.16 -18.01
C LEU A 117 9.04 16.60 -16.65
N LEU A 118 8.28 15.75 -15.96
CA LEU A 118 7.75 16.07 -14.65
C LEU A 118 8.75 15.65 -13.56
N PRO A 119 9.01 16.51 -12.56
CA PRO A 119 9.74 16.12 -11.36
C PRO A 119 9.20 14.84 -10.74
N ILE A 120 10.10 13.99 -10.24
CA ILE A 120 9.78 12.68 -9.64
C ILE A 120 8.69 12.80 -8.56
N PHE A 121 8.78 13.82 -7.70
CA PHE A 121 7.78 14.09 -6.67
C PHE A 121 6.37 14.28 -7.25
N ILE A 122 6.23 15.02 -8.36
CA ILE A 122 4.93 15.25 -9.00
C ILE A 122 4.41 13.95 -9.61
N GLN A 123 5.26 13.20 -10.29
CA GLN A 123 4.88 11.89 -10.85
C GLN A 123 4.40 10.93 -9.75
N HIS A 124 5.10 10.89 -8.62
CA HIS A 124 4.74 10.07 -7.47
C HIS A 124 3.39 10.49 -6.87
N GLN A 125 3.16 11.78 -6.64
CA GLN A 125 1.88 12.28 -6.14
C GLN A 125 0.71 12.01 -7.09
N LEU A 126 0.93 12.18 -8.41
CA LEU A 126 -0.08 11.85 -9.42
C LEU A 126 -0.38 10.35 -9.46
N CYS A 127 0.64 9.51 -9.36
CA CYS A 127 0.49 8.07 -9.31
C CYS A 127 -0.28 7.66 -8.05
N LYS A 128 0.12 8.17 -6.88
CA LYS A 128 -0.56 7.94 -5.59
C LYS A 128 -2.03 8.37 -5.64
N TRP A 129 -2.33 9.52 -6.25
CA TRP A 129 -3.71 9.97 -6.44
C TRP A 129 -4.49 9.02 -7.34
N LEU A 130 -3.90 8.56 -8.45
CA LEU A 130 -4.54 7.63 -9.37
C LEU A 130 -4.78 6.27 -8.72
N THR A 131 -3.78 5.69 -8.05
CA THR A 131 -3.90 4.40 -7.37
C THR A 131 -4.90 4.46 -6.21
N ALA A 132 -4.93 5.57 -5.46
CA ALA A 132 -5.98 5.83 -4.46
C ALA A 132 -7.37 5.81 -5.10
N ARG A 133 -7.57 6.49 -6.24
CA ARG A 133 -8.86 6.51 -6.94
C ARG A 133 -9.29 5.13 -7.43
N ILE A 134 -8.36 4.33 -7.96
CA ILE A 134 -8.63 2.96 -8.39
C ILE A 134 -9.06 2.11 -7.19
N LEU A 135 -8.31 2.17 -6.09
CA LEU A 135 -8.63 1.42 -4.86
C LEU A 135 -9.98 1.85 -4.29
N THR A 136 -10.21 3.16 -4.09
CA THR A 136 -11.49 3.69 -3.60
C THR A 136 -12.67 3.30 -4.49
N GLY A 137 -12.48 3.28 -5.81
CA GLY A 137 -13.51 2.80 -6.75
C GLY A 137 -13.87 1.33 -6.51
N ALA A 138 -12.87 0.53 -6.13
CA ALA A 138 -12.99 -0.90 -5.85
C ALA A 138 -13.66 -1.23 -4.50
N VAL A 139 -13.29 -0.53 -3.42
CA VAL A 139 -13.72 -0.86 -2.04
C VAL A 139 -14.75 0.10 -1.44
N SER A 140 -15.11 1.17 -2.15
CA SER A 140 -15.92 2.32 -1.72
C SER A 140 -15.17 3.43 -0.97
N ALA A 141 -15.69 4.66 -1.10
CA ALA A 141 -15.22 5.85 -0.40
C ALA A 141 -15.63 5.90 1.08
N VAL A 142 -16.56 5.05 1.52
CA VAL A 142 -16.95 4.94 2.93
C VAL A 142 -15.94 4.09 3.69
N TYR A 143 -15.43 3.03 3.04
CA TYR A 143 -14.43 2.14 3.62
C TYR A 143 -13.02 2.75 3.61
N PHE A 144 -12.59 3.30 2.47
CA PHE A 144 -11.23 3.81 2.30
C PHE A 144 -11.19 5.35 2.24
N PRO A 145 -10.32 6.03 3.02
CA PRO A 145 -9.23 5.45 3.82
C PRO A 145 -9.59 5.14 5.28
N GLU A 146 -10.63 5.74 5.85
CA GLU A 146 -10.82 5.81 7.30
C GLU A 146 -11.05 4.45 8.00
N GLN A 147 -12.01 3.65 7.51
CA GLN A 147 -12.29 2.33 8.14
C GLN A 147 -11.14 1.36 7.92
N PHE A 148 -10.47 1.47 6.78
CA PHE A 148 -9.23 0.73 6.52
C PHE A 148 -8.15 1.06 7.56
N LEU A 149 -7.87 2.34 7.82
CA LEU A 149 -6.86 2.76 8.81
C LEU A 149 -7.20 2.33 10.23
N GLN A 150 -8.48 2.34 10.62
CA GLN A 150 -8.93 1.78 11.89
C GLN A 150 -8.62 0.27 11.98
N GLY A 151 -8.93 -0.49 10.93
CA GLY A 151 -8.60 -1.92 10.86
C GLY A 151 -7.09 -2.18 10.94
N VAL A 152 -6.28 -1.35 10.28
CA VAL A 152 -4.81 -1.42 10.33
C VAL A 152 -4.29 -1.27 11.75
N SER A 153 -4.83 -0.34 12.53
CA SER A 153 -4.41 -0.12 13.93
C SER A 153 -4.58 -1.37 14.82
N LEU A 154 -5.66 -2.13 14.58
CA LEU A 154 -5.97 -3.35 15.32
C LEU A 154 -5.11 -4.51 14.82
N ALA A 155 -5.02 -4.66 13.49
CA ALA A 155 -4.24 -5.71 12.86
C ALA A 155 -2.75 -5.61 13.20
N ALA A 156 -2.18 -4.39 13.24
CA ALA A 156 -0.77 -4.19 13.58
C ALA A 156 -0.45 -4.70 15.00
N ARG A 157 -1.31 -4.41 15.98
CA ARG A 157 -1.15 -4.91 17.35
C ARG A 157 -1.26 -6.43 17.41
N GLN A 158 -2.30 -6.98 16.79
CA GLN A 158 -2.53 -8.43 16.77
C GLN A 158 -1.37 -9.19 16.12
N VAL A 159 -0.83 -8.68 15.01
CA VAL A 159 0.34 -9.27 14.36
C VAL A 159 1.57 -9.22 15.28
N CYS A 160 1.85 -8.09 15.93
CA CYS A 160 2.97 -8.00 16.88
C CYS A 160 2.81 -8.97 18.07
N GLU A 161 1.59 -9.10 18.59
CA GLU A 161 1.26 -10.05 19.65
C GLU A 161 1.49 -11.50 19.21
N SER A 162 0.91 -11.92 18.08
CA SER A 162 1.09 -13.30 17.57
C SER A 162 2.54 -13.61 17.16
N LEU A 163 3.34 -12.60 16.76
CA LEU A 163 4.79 -12.78 16.56
C LEU A 163 5.55 -13.04 17.87
N SER A 164 5.01 -12.56 18.99
CA SER A 164 5.61 -12.72 20.32
C SER A 164 5.30 -14.07 20.97
N THR A 165 4.19 -14.70 20.56
CA THR A 165 3.70 -15.97 21.10
C THR A 165 3.57 -17.03 20.01
N PRO A 166 4.53 -17.96 19.90
CA PRO A 166 4.55 -18.98 18.84
C PRO A 166 3.41 -20.03 18.89
N VAL A 167 2.50 -19.94 19.86
CA VAL A 167 1.38 -20.89 20.03
C VAL A 167 0.32 -20.73 18.92
N GLU A 168 0.26 -19.57 18.27
CA GLU A 168 -0.81 -19.19 17.31
C GLU A 168 -0.31 -19.14 15.86
N ARG A 169 0.46 -20.16 15.43
CA ARG A 169 1.00 -20.21 14.06
C ARG A 169 -0.07 -20.17 12.98
N ASP A 170 -1.21 -20.81 13.24
CA ASP A 170 -2.35 -20.83 12.31
C ASP A 170 -2.96 -19.44 12.12
N ASP A 171 -3.05 -18.64 13.19
CA ASP A 171 -3.56 -17.27 13.11
C ASP A 171 -2.57 -16.37 12.36
N LEU A 172 -1.27 -16.54 12.62
CA LEU A 172 -0.23 -15.83 11.87
C LEU A 172 -0.28 -16.14 10.37
N ARG A 173 -0.53 -17.40 10.00
CA ARG A 173 -0.69 -17.82 8.59
C ARG A 173 -1.91 -17.19 7.91
N LEU A 174 -2.97 -16.91 8.65
CA LEU A 174 -4.16 -16.23 8.14
C LEU A 174 -3.96 -14.72 7.99
N MET A 175 -3.17 -14.12 8.90
CA MET A 175 -2.89 -12.67 8.92
C MET A 175 -1.81 -12.24 7.92
N LEU A 176 -0.79 -13.07 7.68
CA LEU A 176 0.34 -12.73 6.81
C LEU A 176 0.13 -13.24 5.38
N THR A 177 0.76 -12.59 4.40
CA THR A 177 0.91 -13.18 3.06
C THR A 177 1.78 -14.43 3.16
N THR A 178 1.59 -15.40 2.26
CA THR A 178 2.36 -16.66 2.27
C THR A 178 3.86 -16.40 2.30
N ARG A 179 4.33 -15.45 1.46
CA ARG A 179 5.74 -15.10 1.37
C ARG A 179 6.29 -14.53 2.69
N PHE A 180 5.56 -13.62 3.32
CA PHE A 180 6.00 -13.02 4.57
C PHE A 180 5.94 -14.00 5.74
N TYR A 181 4.89 -14.83 5.79
CA TYR A 181 4.80 -15.94 6.72
C TYR A 181 6.00 -16.87 6.62
N ASP A 182 6.31 -17.38 5.41
CA ASP A 182 7.40 -18.33 5.18
C ASP A 182 8.76 -17.75 5.61
N ARG A 183 8.97 -16.44 5.37
CA ARG A 183 10.20 -15.74 5.78
C ARG A 183 10.32 -15.61 7.30
N ILE A 184 9.24 -15.24 7.97
CA ILE A 184 9.22 -14.93 9.42
C ILE A 184 9.18 -16.20 10.26
N ILE A 185 8.40 -17.21 9.84
CA ILE A 185 8.29 -18.46 10.60
C ILE A 185 9.64 -19.15 10.73
N ASN A 186 10.51 -19.07 9.71
CA ASN A 186 11.87 -19.57 9.78
C ASN A 186 12.70 -18.90 10.89
N GLU A 187 12.46 -17.63 11.21
CA GLU A 187 13.14 -16.94 12.31
C GLU A 187 12.51 -17.26 13.66
N VAL A 188 11.19 -17.42 13.71
CA VAL A 188 10.49 -17.89 14.91
C VAL A 188 10.93 -19.30 15.27
N ASP A 189 11.02 -20.21 14.30
CA ASP A 189 11.48 -21.60 14.48
C ASP A 189 12.94 -21.64 14.99
N LYS A 190 13.81 -20.75 14.49
CA LYS A 190 15.19 -20.61 15.02
C LYS A 190 15.17 -20.17 16.47
N LEU A 191 14.41 -19.13 16.81
CA LEU A 191 14.28 -18.65 18.20
C LEU A 191 13.80 -19.77 19.13
N GLU A 192 12.81 -20.56 18.71
CA GLU A 192 12.31 -21.71 19.46
C GLU A 192 13.37 -22.80 19.65
N SER A 193 14.14 -23.12 18.60
CA SER A 193 15.21 -24.10 18.66
C SER A 193 16.30 -23.70 19.66
N GLU A 194 16.54 -22.40 19.79
CA GLU A 194 17.48 -21.79 20.74
C GLU A 194 16.82 -21.48 22.10
N LYS A 195 15.54 -21.87 22.29
CA LYS A 195 14.71 -21.58 23.47
C LYS A 195 14.67 -20.09 23.85
N SER A 196 14.88 -19.22 22.88
CA SER A 196 14.85 -17.77 23.06
C SER A 196 13.44 -17.25 22.81
N LYS A 197 13.12 -16.09 23.38
CA LYS A 197 11.79 -15.48 23.28
C LYS A 197 11.88 -14.05 22.79
N VAL A 198 11.10 -13.74 21.77
CA VAL A 198 10.87 -12.37 21.32
C VAL A 198 9.55 -11.85 21.89
N THR A 199 9.49 -10.56 22.18
CA THR A 199 8.28 -9.86 22.58
C THR A 199 8.25 -8.52 21.89
N ILE A 200 7.16 -8.26 21.18
CA ILE A 200 6.92 -7.08 20.36
C ILE A 200 5.53 -6.57 20.73
N ASP A 201 5.48 -5.35 21.26
CA ASP A 201 4.23 -4.72 21.65
C ASP A 201 4.16 -3.28 21.13
N ILE A 202 2.94 -2.85 20.80
CA ILE A 202 2.62 -1.49 20.35
C ILE A 202 1.63 -0.89 21.37
N PRO A 203 2.12 -0.46 22.55
CA PRO A 203 1.28 0.04 23.62
C PRO A 203 0.46 1.28 23.20
N LYS A 204 1.05 2.16 22.39
CA LYS A 204 0.43 3.43 22.03
C LYS A 204 0.70 3.81 20.59
N ILE A 205 -0.37 4.21 19.90
CA ILE A 205 -0.33 4.74 18.53
C ILE A 205 -0.67 6.24 18.60
N TYR A 206 0.17 7.07 18.00
CA TYR A 206 0.05 8.52 17.94
C TYR A 206 -0.59 9.00 16.64
N GLY A 207 -0.34 8.30 15.54
CA GLY A 207 -0.86 8.66 14.23
C GLY A 207 -0.74 7.49 13.25
N ILE A 208 -1.63 7.48 12.26
CA ILE A 208 -1.66 6.47 11.21
C ILE A 208 -1.91 7.18 9.89
N ASN A 209 -1.01 6.99 8.93
CA ASN A 209 -1.08 7.65 7.63
C ASN A 209 -0.82 6.66 6.50
N ILE A 210 -1.53 6.82 5.39
CA ILE A 210 -1.25 6.06 4.17
C ILE A 210 -0.03 6.68 3.49
N ARG A 211 1.08 5.94 3.51
CA ARG A 211 2.33 6.32 2.86
C ARG A 211 2.20 6.16 1.36
N ASP A 212 1.84 4.98 0.88
CA ASP A 212 1.75 4.67 -0.55
C ASP A 212 0.67 3.64 -0.87
N ILE A 213 0.20 3.66 -2.12
CA ILE A 213 -0.76 2.70 -2.65
C ILE A 213 -0.20 2.18 -3.96
N TRP A 214 0.00 0.87 -4.01
CA TRP A 214 0.53 0.13 -5.13
C TRP A 214 -0.59 -0.61 -5.83
N VAL A 215 -0.60 -0.55 -7.15
CA VAL A 215 -1.59 -1.22 -7.98
C VAL A 215 -0.87 -2.02 -9.04
N THR A 216 -1.18 -3.31 -9.09
CA THR A 216 -0.67 -4.24 -10.09
C THR A 216 -1.83 -4.70 -10.96
N LEU A 217 -1.71 -4.50 -12.28
CA LEU A 217 -2.75 -4.77 -13.27
C LEU A 217 -2.34 -5.84 -14.27
N GLY A 218 -3.26 -6.74 -14.58
CA GLY A 218 -3.05 -7.88 -15.46
C GLY A 218 -2.97 -9.21 -14.71
N PRO A 219 -2.78 -10.31 -15.45
CA PRO A 219 -2.84 -11.64 -14.86
C PRO A 219 -1.56 -11.96 -14.06
N ARG A 220 -1.70 -12.63 -12.93
CA ARG A 220 -0.65 -13.10 -12.01
C ARG A 220 0.46 -13.85 -12.73
N LYS A 221 0.12 -14.66 -13.73
CA LYS A 221 1.11 -15.37 -14.56
C LYS A 221 2.05 -14.46 -15.35
N ALA A 222 1.69 -13.20 -15.57
CA ALA A 222 2.54 -12.23 -16.26
C ALA A 222 3.75 -11.81 -15.40
N TYR A 223 3.64 -11.95 -14.08
CA TYR A 223 4.66 -11.55 -13.11
C TYR A 223 5.57 -12.71 -12.68
N SER A 224 5.50 -13.84 -13.39
CA SER A 224 6.46 -14.94 -13.22
C SER A 224 7.69 -14.67 -14.09
N GLU A 225 8.89 -14.79 -13.51
CA GLU A 225 10.20 -14.61 -14.17
C GLU A 225 10.33 -15.35 -15.51
N LYS A 226 9.64 -16.49 -15.66
CA LYS A 226 9.71 -17.34 -16.84
C LYS A 226 8.84 -16.86 -18.00
N ASN A 227 7.97 -15.87 -17.78
CA ASN A 227 6.96 -15.50 -18.76
C ASN A 227 7.41 -14.37 -19.69
N ARG A 228 7.76 -14.73 -20.93
CA ARG A 228 8.16 -13.77 -21.97
C ARG A 228 6.98 -13.20 -22.77
N GLU A 229 5.75 -13.68 -22.55
CA GLU A 229 4.55 -13.26 -23.30
C GLU A 229 4.08 -11.85 -22.95
N TYR A 230 4.47 -11.34 -21.77
CA TYR A 230 4.04 -10.05 -21.28
C TYR A 230 5.21 -9.07 -21.25
N ARG A 231 4.90 -7.80 -21.47
CA ARG A 231 5.76 -6.66 -21.22
C ARG A 231 5.23 -5.99 -19.95
N ILE A 232 6.08 -5.88 -18.94
CA ILE A 232 5.75 -5.18 -17.71
C ILE A 232 6.13 -3.71 -17.87
N LEU A 233 5.20 -2.82 -17.53
CA LEU A 233 5.41 -1.40 -17.44
C LEU A 233 5.27 -0.98 -15.98
N ASN A 234 6.36 -0.49 -15.41
CA ASN A 234 6.40 0.05 -14.05
C ASN A 234 6.39 1.58 -14.14
N TRP A 235 5.45 2.21 -13.45
CA TRP A 235 5.39 3.66 -13.30
C TRP A 235 5.08 4.02 -11.85
N MET A 236 6.12 4.43 -11.12
CA MET A 236 6.04 4.65 -9.67
C MET A 236 5.37 3.45 -8.99
N THR A 237 4.22 3.65 -8.33
CA THR A 237 3.52 2.59 -7.59
C THR A 237 2.49 1.85 -8.46
N LEU A 238 2.45 2.11 -9.78
CA LEU A 238 1.59 1.43 -10.74
C LEU A 238 2.40 0.45 -11.60
N THR A 239 1.98 -0.81 -11.60
CA THR A 239 2.56 -1.89 -12.41
C THR A 239 1.50 -2.40 -13.38
N LEU A 240 1.82 -2.46 -14.67
CA LEU A 240 0.92 -2.90 -15.73
C LEU A 240 1.56 -3.98 -16.59
N ALA A 241 0.93 -5.15 -16.66
CA ALA A 241 1.31 -6.23 -17.57
C ALA A 241 0.53 -6.14 -18.89
N ILE A 242 1.24 -5.93 -20.00
CA ILE A 242 0.66 -5.85 -21.36
C ILE A 242 1.15 -7.04 -22.17
N ARG A 243 0.23 -7.82 -22.76
CA ARG A 243 0.60 -8.93 -23.66
C ARG A 243 1.36 -8.40 -24.88
N LYS A 244 2.51 -8.99 -25.21
CA LYS A 244 3.30 -8.64 -26.40
C LYS A 244 2.50 -8.98 -27.67
N ALA A 245 2.45 -8.04 -28.61
CA ALA A 245 1.83 -8.25 -29.92
C ALA A 245 2.86 -8.80 -30.92
N GLN A 246 2.41 -9.65 -31.85
CA GLN A 246 3.20 -10.02 -33.03
C GLN A 246 3.12 -8.96 -34.15
N ASP A 247 2.06 -8.14 -34.19
CA ASP A 247 1.86 -7.09 -35.21
C ASP A 247 1.55 -5.71 -34.61
N ASP A 248 2.19 -4.66 -35.15
CA ASP A 248 2.21 -3.26 -34.70
C ASP A 248 0.93 -2.48 -35.10
N ASN A 249 -0.28 -2.98 -34.81
CA ASN A 249 -1.51 -2.17 -34.97
C ASN A 249 -1.85 -1.38 -33.69
N ILE A 250 -2.00 -0.06 -33.81
CA ILE A 250 -2.25 0.87 -32.70
C ILE A 250 -3.59 0.58 -32.01
N ASN A 251 -4.63 0.26 -32.79
CA ASN A 251 -5.95 -0.02 -32.25
C ASN A 251 -5.98 -1.34 -31.45
N GLU A 252 -5.23 -2.34 -31.91
CA GLU A 252 -5.08 -3.60 -31.21
C GLU A 252 -4.29 -3.43 -29.90
N SER A 253 -3.30 -2.53 -29.91
CA SER A 253 -2.55 -2.17 -28.70
C SER A 253 -3.43 -1.49 -27.64
N ARG A 254 -4.35 -0.59 -28.04
CA ARG A 254 -5.35 0.02 -27.14
C ARG A 254 -6.25 -1.03 -26.50
N ALA A 255 -6.77 -1.94 -27.32
CA ALA A 255 -7.66 -3.01 -26.86
C ALA A 255 -6.94 -3.97 -25.89
N LYS A 256 -5.65 -4.28 -26.15
CA LYS A 256 -4.81 -5.10 -25.25
C LYS A 256 -4.58 -4.43 -23.90
N VAL A 257 -4.26 -3.14 -23.89
CA VAL A 257 -4.11 -2.38 -22.64
C VAL A 257 -5.41 -2.38 -21.86
N ALA A 258 -6.54 -2.06 -22.51
CA ALA A 258 -7.86 -2.11 -21.86
C ALA A 258 -8.18 -3.51 -21.30
N LYS A 259 -7.81 -4.58 -22.04
CA LYS A 259 -7.96 -5.95 -21.58
C LYS A 259 -7.07 -6.28 -20.37
N SER A 260 -5.85 -5.75 -20.30
CA SER A 260 -4.99 -5.93 -19.12
C SER A 260 -5.63 -5.40 -17.84
N PHE A 261 -6.42 -4.31 -17.92
CA PHE A 261 -7.19 -3.82 -16.77
C PHE A 261 -8.29 -4.79 -16.34
N SER A 262 -8.84 -5.60 -17.26
CA SER A 262 -9.86 -6.62 -16.95
C SER A 262 -9.28 -7.97 -16.52
N ASP A 263 -8.04 -8.28 -16.91
CA ASP A 263 -7.46 -9.62 -16.74
C ASP A 263 -7.08 -9.91 -15.28
N GLY A 264 -6.69 -8.89 -14.52
CA GLY A 264 -6.49 -9.04 -13.08
C GLY A 264 -6.07 -7.76 -12.38
N ILE A 265 -6.25 -7.72 -11.05
CA ILE A 265 -5.86 -6.58 -10.22
C ILE A 265 -5.40 -7.03 -8.83
N ASN A 266 -4.40 -6.36 -8.30
CA ASN A 266 -3.91 -6.52 -6.94
C ASN A 266 -3.52 -5.15 -6.35
N PHE A 267 -3.72 -4.99 -5.04
CA PHE A 267 -3.37 -3.78 -4.30
C PHE A 267 -2.39 -4.09 -3.20
N LYS A 268 -1.46 -3.15 -2.98
CA LYS A 268 -0.67 -3.07 -1.75
C LYS A 268 -0.81 -1.68 -1.16
N VAL A 269 -0.97 -1.57 0.15
CA VAL A 269 -1.12 -0.29 0.85
C VAL A 269 -0.07 -0.21 1.94
N ASP A 270 0.83 0.75 1.80
CA ASP A 270 1.87 1.03 2.78
C ASP A 270 1.31 2.03 3.79
N VAL A 271 1.24 1.62 5.04
CA VAL A 271 0.71 2.42 6.15
C VAL A 271 1.81 2.67 7.15
N GLU A 272 2.04 3.95 7.43
CA GLU A 272 2.97 4.41 8.45
C GLU A 272 2.21 4.64 9.76
N ILE A 273 2.65 3.94 10.80
CA ILE A 273 2.08 4.00 12.15
C ILE A 273 3.13 4.65 13.05
N ASP A 274 2.90 5.90 13.45
CA ASP A 274 3.71 6.55 14.49
C ASP A 274 3.31 5.98 15.85
N ALA A 275 4.17 5.18 16.45
CA ALA A 275 3.85 4.44 17.66
C ALA A 275 5.02 4.32 18.64
N GLU A 276 4.68 4.13 19.91
CA GLU A 276 5.60 3.53 20.88
C GLU A 276 5.65 2.03 20.64
N VAL A 277 6.86 1.52 20.48
CA VAL A 277 7.16 0.10 20.28
C VAL A 277 8.02 -0.37 21.44
N THR A 278 7.63 -1.49 22.03
CA THR A 278 8.47 -2.22 22.98
C THR A 278 8.90 -3.53 22.32
N TYR A 279 10.20 -3.69 22.15
CA TYR A 279 10.83 -4.88 21.61
C TYR A 279 11.80 -5.46 22.64
N THR A 280 11.63 -6.73 23.00
CA THR A 280 12.52 -7.43 23.91
C THR A 280 12.89 -8.79 23.34
N LEU A 281 14.18 -9.11 23.35
CA LEU A 281 14.71 -10.42 23.02
C LEU A 281 15.35 -11.02 24.28
N LYS A 282 14.89 -12.20 24.69
CA LYS A 282 15.41 -12.95 25.83
C LYS A 282 16.05 -14.25 25.39
N SER A 283 17.17 -14.62 26.02
CA SER A 283 17.82 -15.91 25.81
C SER A 283 17.07 -17.05 26.50
N ALA A 284 17.53 -18.28 26.26
CA ALA A 284 17.07 -19.48 26.97
C ALA A 284 17.16 -19.42 28.51
N LYS A 285 17.99 -18.52 29.06
CA LYS A 285 18.17 -18.31 30.50
C LYS A 285 17.35 -17.13 31.02
N ASP A 286 16.41 -16.62 30.23
CA ASP A 286 15.65 -15.39 30.47
C ASP A 286 16.52 -14.12 30.59
N GLU A 287 17.78 -14.18 30.16
CA GLU A 287 18.64 -13.01 30.09
C GLU A 287 18.19 -12.10 28.95
N ILE A 288 18.02 -10.80 29.24
CA ILE A 288 17.63 -9.80 28.24
C ILE A 288 18.83 -9.52 27.32
N LEU A 289 18.73 -9.98 26.08
CA LEU A 289 19.74 -9.77 25.04
C LEU A 289 19.56 -8.43 24.33
N ILE A 290 18.30 -8.03 24.12
CA ILE A 290 17.91 -6.75 23.53
C ILE A 290 16.69 -6.22 24.28
N ASP A 291 16.71 -4.94 24.64
CA ASP A 291 15.56 -4.18 25.14
C ASP A 291 15.56 -2.85 24.39
N ASP A 292 14.63 -2.71 23.44
CA ASP A 292 14.39 -1.49 22.67
C ASP A 292 12.99 -0.99 22.98
N ARG A 293 12.91 0.20 23.55
CA ARG A 293 11.66 0.90 23.82
C ARG A 293 11.77 2.24 23.18
N SER A 294 11.05 2.47 22.10
CA SER A 294 11.24 3.67 21.30
C SER A 294 9.93 4.10 20.66
N ARG A 295 9.77 5.42 20.49
CA ARG A 295 8.75 5.95 19.60
C ARG A 295 9.34 6.07 18.21
N ARG A 296 8.73 5.42 17.24
CA ARG A 296 9.16 5.49 15.83
C ARG A 296 7.98 5.28 14.88
N PRO A 297 8.10 5.74 13.63
CA PRO A 297 7.23 5.25 12.56
C PRO A 297 7.53 3.76 12.30
N VAL A 298 6.49 2.94 12.34
CA VAL A 298 6.51 1.53 11.91
C VAL A 298 5.71 1.42 10.64
N LEU A 299 6.32 0.83 9.61
CA LEU A 299 5.64 0.68 8.33
C LEU A 299 5.03 -0.71 8.20
N PHE A 300 3.73 -0.79 7.93
CA PHE A 300 3.05 -2.04 7.58
C PHE A 300 2.56 -1.97 6.14
N ARG A 301 2.88 -3.00 5.35
CA ARG A 301 2.33 -3.18 4.01
C ARG A 301 1.18 -4.18 4.07
N PHE A 302 0.00 -3.76 3.66
CA PHE A 302 -1.17 -4.62 3.53
C PHE A 302 -1.40 -4.98 2.07
N GLU A 303 -1.60 -6.26 1.77
CA GLU A 303 -1.82 -6.75 0.42
C GLU A 303 -3.22 -7.35 0.30
N SER A 304 -3.89 -7.04 -0.82
CA SER A 304 -5.11 -7.72 -1.20
C SER A 304 -4.78 -9.08 -1.85
N PRO A 305 -5.74 -9.99 -1.99
CA PRO A 305 -5.65 -11.06 -2.97
C PRO A 305 -5.38 -10.52 -4.38
N HIS A 306 -4.92 -11.38 -5.29
CA HIS A 306 -4.92 -11.08 -6.71
C HIS A 306 -6.26 -11.52 -7.30
N PHE A 307 -7.02 -10.57 -7.83
CA PHE A 307 -8.36 -10.82 -8.38
C PHE A 307 -8.24 -11.09 -9.87
N GLU A 308 -8.72 -12.26 -10.30
CA GLU A 308 -8.82 -12.62 -11.73
C GLU A 308 -10.19 -13.27 -12.00
N PRO A 309 -10.98 -12.69 -12.92
CA PRO A 309 -10.82 -11.39 -13.57
C PRO A 309 -10.86 -10.21 -12.58
N SER A 310 -10.43 -9.03 -13.01
CA SER A 310 -10.26 -7.86 -12.11
C SER A 310 -11.56 -7.41 -11.47
N ASP A 311 -12.68 -7.56 -12.16
CA ASP A 311 -14.03 -7.21 -11.71
C ASP A 311 -14.52 -8.07 -10.53
N ARG A 312 -13.82 -9.17 -10.23
CA ARG A 312 -14.09 -9.95 -9.00
C ARG A 312 -13.95 -9.17 -7.71
N ILE A 313 -13.22 -8.05 -7.76
CA ILE A 313 -13.15 -7.08 -6.68
C ILE A 313 -14.53 -6.56 -6.24
N TYR A 314 -15.47 -6.42 -7.18
CA TYR A 314 -16.77 -5.81 -6.92
C TYR A 314 -17.82 -6.80 -6.41
N TYR A 315 -17.63 -8.11 -6.61
CA TYR A 315 -18.68 -9.09 -6.33
C TYR A 315 -19.10 -9.11 -4.85
N LYS A 316 -18.17 -8.95 -3.90
CA LYS A 316 -18.51 -8.90 -2.46
C LYS A 316 -19.29 -7.64 -2.05
N VAL A 317 -19.22 -6.55 -2.83
CA VAL A 317 -19.93 -5.30 -2.54
C VAL A 317 -21.38 -5.35 -3.06
N SER A 318 -21.68 -6.22 -4.03
CA SER A 318 -22.96 -6.20 -4.76
C SER A 318 -23.82 -7.46 -4.66
N SER A 319 -23.36 -8.57 -4.08
CA SER A 319 -24.08 -9.85 -4.18
C SER A 319 -24.75 -10.31 -2.88
N ASP A 320 -26.05 -10.00 -2.76
CA ASP A 320 -27.05 -10.82 -2.04
C ASP A 320 -27.47 -12.08 -2.85
N LEU A 321 -26.71 -12.43 -3.91
CA LEU A 321 -27.04 -13.48 -4.87
C LEU A 321 -25.90 -14.52 -4.96
N ILE A 322 -26.05 -15.57 -4.13
CA ILE A 322 -25.91 -17.02 -4.36
C ILE A 322 -24.88 -17.53 -5.41
N GLU A 323 -24.08 -18.52 -4.95
CA GLU A 323 -23.42 -19.65 -5.65
C GLU A 323 -21.93 -19.65 -6.05
N GLU A 324 -21.19 -18.54 -5.99
CA GLU A 324 -19.72 -18.60 -6.05
C GLU A 324 -19.10 -18.56 -4.65
N PRO A 325 -18.05 -19.36 -4.34
CA PRO A 325 -17.39 -19.28 -3.05
C PRO A 325 -16.94 -17.82 -2.85
N PRO A 326 -17.23 -17.21 -1.69
CA PRO A 326 -16.95 -15.80 -1.48
C PRO A 326 -15.45 -15.61 -1.71
N VAL A 327 -15.10 -14.82 -2.73
CA VAL A 327 -13.70 -14.42 -2.92
C VAL A 327 -13.28 -13.81 -1.58
N ASN A 328 -12.30 -14.42 -0.93
CA ASN A 328 -11.90 -14.06 0.42
C ASN A 328 -11.16 -12.72 0.37
N TRP A 329 -11.92 -11.64 0.23
CA TRP A 329 -11.48 -10.26 0.33
C TRP A 329 -11.02 -10.03 1.76
N ASN A 330 -9.76 -10.37 2.04
CA ASN A 330 -9.13 -10.15 3.32
C ASN A 330 -7.74 -9.56 3.08
N TRP A 331 -7.47 -8.42 3.71
CA TRP A 331 -6.15 -7.81 3.70
C TRP A 331 -5.21 -8.66 4.54
N ARG A 332 -3.99 -8.86 4.04
CA ARG A 332 -2.95 -9.56 4.76
C ARG A 332 -1.73 -8.69 4.89
N VAL A 333 -1.00 -8.80 5.99
CA VAL A 333 0.28 -8.11 6.14
C VAL A 333 1.30 -8.80 5.25
N GLY A 334 1.79 -8.06 4.26
CA GLY A 334 2.77 -8.52 3.27
C GLY A 334 4.19 -8.13 3.60
N ASP A 335 4.40 -7.09 4.41
CA ASP A 335 5.74 -6.68 4.84
C ASP A 335 5.65 -5.77 6.08
N ILE A 336 6.74 -5.73 6.87
CA ILE A 336 6.92 -4.80 7.99
C ILE A 336 8.28 -4.12 7.84
N ASP A 337 8.30 -2.79 7.92
CA ASP A 337 9.48 -1.93 7.75
C ASP A 337 10.30 -2.21 6.48
N TYR A 338 9.62 -2.68 5.42
CA TYR A 338 10.25 -3.05 4.14
C TYR A 338 11.32 -4.15 4.27
N LEU A 339 11.08 -5.15 5.12
CA LEU A 339 12.00 -6.29 5.29
C LEU A 339 12.14 -7.11 4.01
N LEU A 340 11.03 -7.52 3.40
CA LEU A 340 11.08 -8.30 2.16
C LEU A 340 11.47 -7.45 0.97
N GLU A 341 11.03 -6.20 0.94
CA GLU A 341 11.33 -5.29 -0.15
C GLU A 341 12.83 -4.98 -0.26
N ILE A 342 13.54 -4.78 0.85
CA ILE A 342 15.00 -4.58 0.79
C ILE A 342 15.72 -5.85 0.35
N GLU A 343 15.25 -7.03 0.77
CA GLU A 343 15.78 -8.32 0.33
C GLU A 343 15.62 -8.49 -1.20
N ASP A 344 14.49 -8.06 -1.77
CA ASP A 344 14.25 -8.05 -3.22
C ASP A 344 15.23 -7.14 -3.96
N LEU A 345 15.37 -5.89 -3.51
CA LEU A 345 16.28 -4.93 -4.13
C LEU A 345 17.74 -5.41 -4.08
N GLU A 346 18.14 -6.06 -2.98
CA GLU A 346 19.47 -6.63 -2.84
C GLU A 346 19.68 -7.87 -3.72
N ASN A 347 18.65 -8.66 -3.97
CA ASN A 347 18.70 -9.78 -4.92
C ASN A 347 18.85 -9.28 -6.36
N GLU A 348 18.01 -8.33 -6.77
CA GLU A 348 18.06 -7.72 -8.11
C GLU A 348 19.44 -7.08 -8.37
N ALA A 349 19.97 -6.34 -7.39
CA ALA A 349 21.30 -5.72 -7.52
C ALA A 349 22.46 -6.72 -7.59
N ARG A 350 22.30 -7.94 -7.06
CA ARG A 350 23.29 -9.02 -7.21
C ARG A 350 23.21 -9.62 -8.60
N GLU A 351 22.02 -9.93 -9.08
CA GLU A 351 21.80 -10.47 -10.42
C GLU A 351 22.32 -9.52 -11.52
N GLU A 352 22.09 -8.21 -11.39
CA GLU A 352 22.63 -7.21 -12.31
C GLU A 352 24.17 -7.18 -12.33
N LYS A 353 24.82 -7.36 -11.17
CA LYS A 353 26.29 -7.42 -11.10
C LYS A 353 26.84 -8.69 -11.74
N ASP A 354 26.20 -9.81 -11.51
CA ASP A 354 26.63 -11.10 -12.07
C ASP A 354 26.47 -11.12 -13.60
N LEU A 355 25.41 -10.50 -14.14
CA LEU A 355 25.21 -10.34 -15.58
C LEU A 355 26.28 -9.43 -16.21
N ASN A 356 26.59 -8.30 -15.58
CA ASN A 356 27.62 -7.38 -16.10
C ASN A 356 29.04 -7.99 -16.07
N GLN A 357 29.34 -8.88 -15.11
CA GLN A 357 30.62 -9.60 -15.04
C GLN A 357 30.75 -10.74 -16.05
N LEU A 358 29.66 -11.17 -16.68
CA LEU A 358 29.66 -12.18 -17.74
C LEU A 358 29.77 -11.57 -19.15
N GLU A 359 29.60 -10.24 -19.27
CA GLU A 359 29.74 -9.49 -20.52
C GLU A 359 31.12 -8.83 -20.69
N ASP A 360 31.94 -8.80 -19.64
CA ASP A 360 33.36 -8.43 -19.63
C ASP A 360 34.28 -9.67 -19.66
#